data_AF-A0A925DVA4-F1
#
_entry.id   AF-A0A925DVA4-F1
#
_cell.length_a   1.000
_cell.length_b   1.000
_cell.length_c   1.000
_cell.angle_alpha   90.00
_cell.angle_beta   90.00
_cell.angle_gamma   90.00
#
_symmetry.space_group_name_H-M   'P 1'
#
loop_
_entity.id
_entity.type
_entity.pdbx_description
1 polymer ?
#
loop_
_entity_poly.entity_id
_entity_poly.type
_entity_poly.pdbx_seq_one_letter_code
_entity_poly.pdbx_strand_id
1 'polypeptide(L)'
;MNTTTSALNLLFDKIPRRHSPDNVKEMYGILDEYEDLLKVIEAENNFYEKNIAVFFDDQESVRAMVKKSTDNKASKKNKDSFFDEASGALKDSIQSLLELYGEGGRTA
;
A
#
# COMPACT_ATOMS: atom_id res chain seq x y z
N MET A 1 -16.57 -5.02 14.65
CA MET A 1 -15.83 -4.92 13.37
C MET A 1 -14.36 -4.88 13.72
N ASN A 2 -13.53 -5.72 13.09
CA ASN A 2 -12.08 -5.65 13.31
C ASN A 2 -11.60 -4.29 12.75
N THR A 3 -11.07 -3.45 13.64
CA THR A 3 -10.70 -2.07 13.33
C THR A 3 -9.62 -1.99 12.25
N THR A 4 -8.70 -2.95 12.24
CA THR A 4 -7.60 -3.07 11.27
C THR A 4 -8.14 -3.44 9.89
N THR A 5 -9.02 -4.45 9.80
CA THR A 5 -9.66 -4.83 8.53
C THR A 5 -10.46 -3.68 7.92
N SER A 6 -11.20 -2.93 8.73
CA SER A 6 -11.93 -1.76 8.24
C SER A 6 -10.98 -0.66 7.74
N ALA A 7 -9.88 -0.39 8.47
CA ALA A 7 -8.88 0.59 8.04
C ALA A 7 -8.22 0.22 6.70
N LEU A 8 -7.85 -1.06 6.52
CA LEU A 8 -7.27 -1.56 5.27
C LEU A 8 -8.22 -1.42 4.08
N ASN A 9 -9.51 -1.75 4.26
CA ASN A 9 -10.50 -1.55 3.19
C ASN A 9 -10.69 -0.07 2.85
N LEU A 10 -10.67 0.83 3.85
CA LEU A 10 -10.75 2.27 3.60
C LEU A 10 -9.55 2.78 2.79
N LEU A 11 -8.34 2.29 3.07
CA LEU A 11 -7.16 2.62 2.26
C LEU A 11 -7.31 2.10 0.83
N PHE A 12 -7.73 0.84 0.66
CA PHE A 12 -7.94 0.22 -0.65
C PHE A 12 -8.87 1.04 -1.56
N ASP A 13 -9.99 1.52 -1.00
CA ASP A 13 -10.99 2.29 -1.72
C ASP A 13 -10.50 3.72 -2.07
N LYS A 14 -9.64 4.30 -1.23
CA LYS A 14 -9.07 5.63 -1.44
C LYS A 14 -7.99 5.68 -2.52
N ILE A 15 -7.37 4.55 -2.90
CA ILE A 15 -6.24 4.56 -3.84
C ILE A 15 -6.64 5.20 -5.18
N PRO A 16 -6.03 6.36 -5.52
CA PRO A 16 -6.36 7.07 -6.75
C PRO A 16 -5.89 6.29 -7.98
N ARG A 17 -6.66 6.34 -9.08
CA ARG A 17 -6.32 5.64 -10.34
C ARG A 17 -5.70 6.52 -11.42
N ARG A 18 -5.64 7.84 -11.20
CA ARG A 18 -5.17 8.79 -12.22
C ARG A 18 -4.01 9.59 -11.67
N HIS A 19 -2.99 9.82 -12.49
CA HIS A 19 -1.88 10.67 -12.11
C HIS A 19 -2.30 12.15 -12.10
N SER A 20 -2.14 12.79 -10.94
CA SER A 20 -2.26 14.24 -10.76
C SER A 20 -1.39 14.66 -9.57
N PRO A 21 -0.99 15.94 -9.45
CA PRO A 21 -0.21 16.39 -8.29
C PRO A 21 -0.91 16.15 -6.95
N ASP A 22 -2.24 16.28 -6.91
CA ASP A 22 -3.02 16.03 -5.69
C ASP A 22 -3.08 14.54 -5.38
N ASN A 23 -3.30 13.70 -6.39
CA ASN A 23 -3.34 12.24 -6.22
C ASN A 23 -1.97 11.66 -5.85
N VAL A 24 -0.87 12.27 -6.29
CA VAL A 24 0.48 11.89 -5.84
C VAL A 24 0.67 12.17 -4.36
N LYS A 25 0.20 13.32 -3.86
CA LYS A 25 0.25 13.63 -2.42
C LYS A 25 -0.64 12.67 -1.62
N GLU A 26 -1.84 12.41 -2.12
CA GLU A 26 -2.77 11.45 -1.51
C GLU A 26 -2.15 10.05 -1.46
N MET A 27 -1.49 9.61 -2.53
CA MET A 27 -0.79 8.32 -2.55
C MET A 27 0.30 8.23 -1.47
N TYR A 28 1.10 9.28 -1.28
CA TYR A 28 2.07 9.30 -0.18
C TYR A 28 1.40 9.25 1.20
N GLY A 29 0.27 9.94 1.39
CA GLY A 29 -0.52 9.83 2.62
C GLY A 29 -1.05 8.41 2.88
N ILE A 30 -1.57 7.75 1.84
CA ILE A 30 -2.03 6.35 1.92
C ILE A 30 -0.86 5.43 2.27
N LEU A 31 0.32 5.65 1.69
CA LEU A 31 1.52 4.87 2.01
C LEU A 31 1.93 5.07 3.47
N ASP A 32 1.95 6.30 3.97
CA ASP A 32 2.29 6.53 5.37
C ASP A 32 1.26 5.87 6.32
N GLU A 33 -0.05 6.01 6.05
CA GLU A 33 -1.10 5.33 6.83
C GLU A 33 -0.99 3.78 6.75
N TYR A 34 -0.65 3.24 5.58
CA TYR A 34 -0.48 1.80 5.38
C TYR A 34 0.73 1.27 6.15
N GLU A 35 1.83 2.01 6.17
CA GLU A 35 3.05 1.64 6.91
C GLU A 35 2.78 1.56 8.42
N ASP A 36 2.02 2.51 8.96
CA ASP A 36 1.62 2.50 10.36
C ASP A 36 0.73 1.29 10.70
N LEU A 37 -0.19 0.91 9.80
CA LEU A 37 -0.98 -0.31 9.96
C LEU A 37 -0.11 -1.58 9.93
N LEU A 38 0.87 -1.66 9.03
CA LEU A 38 1.81 -2.79 8.97
C LEU A 38 2.55 -2.96 10.30
N LYS A 39 3.06 -1.88 10.89
CA LYS A 39 3.72 -1.90 12.21
C LYS A 39 2.78 -2.38 13.33
N VAL A 40 1.52 -1.95 13.30
CA VAL A 40 0.51 -2.40 14.27
C VAL A 40 0.27 -3.90 14.14
N ILE A 41 0.10 -4.41 12.93
CA ILE A 41 -0.15 -5.83 12.66
C ILE A 41 1.07 -6.68 13.03
N GLU A 42 2.28 -6.23 12.66
CA GLU A 42 3.55 -6.88 13.01
C GLU A 42 3.66 -7.12 14.52
N ALA A 43 3.24 -6.13 15.32
CA ALA A 43 3.31 -6.19 16.78
C ALA A 43 2.20 -7.03 17.44
N GLU A 44 1.18 -7.50 16.71
CA GLU A 44 0.08 -8.28 17.30
C GLU A 44 0.55 -9.67 17.77
N ASN A 45 1.34 -10.39 16.96
CA ASN A 45 1.84 -11.72 17.31
C ASN A 45 3.05 -12.16 16.44
N ASN A 46 3.69 -13.25 16.86
CA ASN A 46 4.86 -13.84 16.19
C ASN A 46 4.56 -14.43 14.79
N PHE A 47 3.30 -14.70 14.45
CA PHE A 47 2.93 -15.10 13.10
C PHE A 47 3.07 -13.91 12.16
N TYR A 48 2.53 -12.75 12.54
CA TYR A 48 2.63 -11.54 11.73
C TYR A 48 4.03 -10.99 11.66
N GLU A 49 4.79 -10.97 12.76
CA GLU A 49 6.20 -10.56 12.80
C GLU A 49 7.05 -11.20 11.68
N LYS A 50 6.79 -12.47 11.37
CA LYS A 50 7.55 -13.24 10.36
C LYS A 50 7.08 -13.04 8.93
N ASN A 51 5.83 -12.62 8.75
CA ASN A 51 5.19 -12.57 7.42
C ASN A 51 4.93 -11.14 6.94
N ILE A 52 5.01 -10.13 7.82
CA ILE A 52 4.75 -8.72 7.46
C ILE A 52 5.92 -8.08 6.69
N ALA A 53 7.14 -8.57 6.87
CA ALA A 53 8.35 -7.96 6.28
C ALA A 53 8.24 -7.70 4.76
N VAL A 54 7.64 -8.62 4.00
CA VAL A 54 7.47 -8.50 2.55
C VAL A 54 6.63 -7.28 2.14
N PHE A 55 5.66 -6.87 2.97
CA PHE A 55 4.78 -5.75 2.66
C PHE A 55 5.49 -4.40 2.81
N PHE A 56 6.54 -4.32 3.64
CA PHE A 56 7.39 -3.13 3.72
C PHE A 56 8.26 -2.99 2.45
N ASP A 57 8.77 -4.10 1.91
CA ASP A 57 9.54 -4.10 0.65
C ASP A 57 8.66 -3.71 -0.55
N ASP A 58 7.42 -4.22 -0.58
CA ASP A 58 6.41 -3.83 -1.58
C ASP A 58 6.11 -2.34 -1.50
N GLN A 59 5.97 -1.79 -0.29
CA GLN A 59 5.78 -0.36 -0.09
C GLN A 59 6.92 0.48 -0.65
N GLU A 60 8.17 0.08 -0.40
CA GLU A 60 9.32 0.81 -0.93
C GLU A 60 9.31 0.81 -2.47
N SER A 61 8.96 -0.33 -3.06
CA SER A 61 8.79 -0.48 -4.51
C SER A 61 7.69 0.46 -5.05
N VAL A 62 6.54 0.54 -4.37
CA VAL A 62 5.46 1.48 -4.72
C VAL A 62 5.93 2.93 -4.59
N ARG A 63 6.59 3.31 -3.48
CA ARG A 63 7.15 4.67 -3.30
C ARG A 63 8.10 5.04 -4.43
N ALA A 64 8.94 4.10 -4.89
CA ALA A 64 9.84 4.31 -6.01
C ALA A 64 9.10 4.53 -7.34
N MET A 65 8.02 3.79 -7.59
CA MET A 65 7.17 3.97 -8.79
C MET A 65 6.42 5.31 -8.76
N VAL A 66 5.83 5.68 -7.62
CA VAL A 66 5.20 7.01 -7.45
C VAL A 66 6.23 8.11 -7.70
N LYS A 67 7.45 7.97 -7.17
CA LYS A 67 8.52 8.94 -7.42
C LYS A 67 8.85 9.06 -8.92
N LYS A 68 8.97 7.93 -9.63
CA LYS A 68 9.17 7.92 -11.10
C LYS A 68 8.03 8.61 -11.85
N SER A 69 6.79 8.47 -11.39
CA SER A 69 5.63 9.14 -11.99
C SER A 69 5.74 10.68 -11.94
N THR A 70 6.52 11.23 -10.99
CA THR A 70 6.72 12.68 -10.87
C THR A 70 7.92 13.22 -11.67
N ASP A 71 8.76 12.35 -12.24
CA ASP A 71 10.02 12.77 -12.89
C ASP A 71 9.77 13.75 -14.04
N ASN A 72 10.35 14.95 -13.97
CA ASN A 72 10.20 15.99 -14.99
C ASN A 72 10.72 15.60 -16.38
N LYS A 73 11.57 14.56 -16.47
CA LYS A 73 12.08 14.02 -17.73
C LYS A 73 11.16 12.95 -18.34
N ALA A 74 10.21 12.42 -17.57
CA ALA A 74 9.25 11.44 -18.06
C ALA A 74 8.14 12.10 -18.89
N SER A 75 7.76 11.46 -19.99
CA SER A 75 6.59 11.87 -20.79
C SER A 75 5.31 11.73 -19.97
N LYS A 76 4.28 12.52 -20.27
CA LYS A 76 2.96 12.41 -19.60
C LYS A 76 2.45 10.96 -19.59
N LYS A 77 2.55 10.26 -20.72
CA LYS A 77 2.15 8.85 -20.83
C LYS A 77 2.91 7.97 -19.83
N ASN A 78 4.22 8.15 -19.72
CA ASN A 78 5.04 7.35 -18.79
C ASN A 78 4.69 7.68 -17.34
N LYS A 79 4.44 8.96 -17.01
CA LYS A 79 3.98 9.37 -15.68
C LYS A 79 2.68 8.68 -15.30
N ASP A 80 1.71 8.72 -16.22
CA ASP A 80 0.42 8.07 -16.04
C ASP A 80 0.58 6.54 -15.86
N SER A 81 1.43 5.89 -16.67
CA SER A 81 1.73 4.45 -16.54
C SER A 81 2.39 4.10 -15.21
N PHE A 82 3.45 4.82 -14.78
CA PHE A 82 4.10 4.54 -13.51
C PHE A 82 3.16 4.73 -12.31
N PHE A 83 2.27 5.72 -12.39
CA PHE A 83 1.29 5.95 -11.34
C PHE A 83 0.22 4.86 -11.30
N ASP A 84 -0.28 4.43 -12.45
CA ASP A 84 -1.26 3.34 -12.55
C ASP A 84 -0.67 2.02 -12.03
N GLU A 85 0.58 1.71 -12.42
CA GLU A 85 1.33 0.56 -11.91
C GLU A 85 1.53 0.63 -10.38
N ALA A 86 1.91 1.80 -9.85
CA ALA A 86 2.03 2.01 -8.41
C ALA A 86 0.69 1.80 -7.68
N SER A 87 -0.40 2.27 -8.28
CA SER A 87 -1.75 2.14 -7.72
C SER A 87 -2.23 0.70 -7.73
N GLY A 88 -1.95 -0.05 -8.80
CA GLY A 88 -2.25 -1.47 -8.89
C GLY A 88 -1.45 -2.28 -7.86
N ALA A 89 -0.13 -2.08 -7.81
CA ALA A 89 0.73 -2.79 -6.88
C ALA A 89 0.35 -2.54 -5.41
N LEU A 90 -0.04 -1.30 -5.06
CA LEU A 90 -0.51 -1.01 -3.70
C LEU A 90 -1.83 -1.71 -3.38
N LYS A 91 -2.76 -1.79 -4.34
CA LYS A 91 -4.02 -2.53 -4.16
C LYS A 91 -3.78 -4.00 -3.95
N ASP A 92 -2.92 -4.60 -4.76
CA ASP A 92 -2.56 -6.00 -4.66
C ASP A 92 -1.91 -6.30 -3.30
N SER A 93 -0.98 -5.43 -2.85
CA SER A 93 -0.35 -5.54 -1.53
C SER A 93 -1.36 -5.47 -0.38
N ILE A 94 -2.27 -4.49 -0.37
CA ILE A 94 -3.32 -4.37 0.66
C ILE A 94 -4.25 -5.58 0.66
N GLN A 95 -4.61 -6.10 -0.53
CA GLN A 95 -5.46 -7.28 -0.64
C GLN A 95 -4.76 -8.53 -0.08
N SER A 96 -3.50 -8.75 -0.43
CA SER A 96 -2.70 -9.84 0.14
C SER A 96 -2.55 -9.72 1.65
N LEU A 97 -2.42 -8.50 2.20
CA LEU A 97 -2.38 -8.30 3.64
C LEU A 97 -3.72 -8.63 4.30
N LEU A 98 -4.85 -8.26 3.69
CA LEU A 98 -6.19 -8.60 4.19
C LEU A 98 -6.38 -10.13 4.27
N GLU A 99 -5.88 -10.86 3.28
CA GLU A 99 -5.89 -12.32 3.26
C GLU A 99 -5.02 -12.90 4.39
N LEU A 100 -3.76 -12.44 4.50
CA LEU A 100 -2.83 -12.86 5.55
C LEU A 100 -3.37 -12.57 6.96
N TYR A 101 -3.97 -11.40 7.15
CA TYR A 101 -4.56 -11.00 8.43
C TYR A 101 -5.77 -11.86 8.81
N GLY A 102 -6.56 -12.27 7.81
CA GLY A 102 -7.64 -13.24 8.02
C GLY A 102 -7.15 -14.65 8.40
N GLU A 103 -5.97 -15.05 7.92
CA GLU A 103 -5.35 -16.33 8.25
C GLU A 103 -4.67 -16.31 9.62
N GLY A 104 -3.88 -15.28 9.91
CA GLY A 104 -3.19 -15.11 11.19
C GLY A 104 -4.15 -15.00 12.37
N GLY A 105 -5.31 -14.36 12.19
CA GLY A 105 -6.36 -14.31 13.21
C GLY A 105 -7.02 -15.66 13.50
N ARG A 106 -6.84 -16.67 12.64
CA ARG A 106 -7.32 -18.04 12.86
C ARG A 106 -6.25 -18.97 13.44
N THR A 107 -4.97 -18.61 13.32
CA THR A 107 -3.82 -19.40 13.78
C THR A 107 -3.19 -18.87 15.07
N ALA A 108 -3.55 -17.67 15.50
CA ALA A 108 -3.17 -17.04 16.77
C ALA A 108 -3.91 -17.59 17.99
#